data_AF-A0A443S3L7-F1
#
_entry.id   AF-A0A443S3L7-F1
#
_cell.length_a   1.000
_cell.length_b   1.000
_cell.length_c   1.000
_cell.angle_alpha   90.00
_cell.angle_beta   90.00
_cell.angle_gamma   90.00
#
_symmetry.space_group_name_H-M   'P 1'
#
loop_
_entity.id
_entity.type
_entity.pdbx_description
1 polymer ?
#
loop_
_entity_poly.entity_id
_entity_poly.type
_entity_poly.pdbx_seq_one_letter_code
_entity_poly.pdbx_strand_id
1 'polypeptide(L)'
;MDTNGVNRRLFTSEAPKVTGLPPNEGPPGTKMTIRGENPGTSQKDLVGLEICGFNCLMYADWKSSSKITARSGRCKGLGDVIVTTRSGGRGTCTVQFKGYEDIVNPTKDSAVWINEDEYFVFTNTRHRSVSSPSLYPQHPLGLCPDDDSPKKTERLWKSAFEKLFLP
;
A
#
# COMPACT_ATOMS: atom_id res chain seq x y z
N MET A 1 28.79 -20.79 -38.31
CA MET A 1 27.52 -20.07 -38.06
C MET A 1 27.20 -20.25 -36.59
N ASP A 2 27.93 -19.51 -35.79
CA ASP A 2 28.07 -19.64 -34.36
C ASP A 2 27.58 -18.31 -33.80
N THR A 3 26.26 -18.23 -33.64
CA THR A 3 25.54 -17.06 -33.12
C THR A 3 25.66 -17.02 -31.60
N ASN A 4 26.87 -16.86 -31.08
CA ASN A 4 27.10 -16.58 -29.66
C ASN A 4 27.60 -15.15 -29.47
N GLY A 5 26.83 -14.20 -29.99
CA GLY A 5 26.87 -12.81 -29.55
C GLY A 5 26.27 -12.70 -28.15
N VAL A 6 26.92 -13.30 -27.15
CA VAL A 6 26.58 -13.09 -25.75
C VAL A 6 26.93 -11.64 -25.45
N ASN A 7 25.87 -10.85 -25.42
CA ASN A 7 25.78 -9.42 -25.18
C ASN A 7 26.69 -8.99 -24.02
N ARG A 8 27.97 -8.68 -24.31
CA ARG A 8 28.89 -8.05 -23.34
C ARG A 8 28.37 -6.63 -23.12
N ARG A 9 27.44 -6.47 -22.17
CA ARG A 9 27.19 -5.18 -21.54
C ARG A 9 28.50 -4.80 -20.86
N LEU A 10 29.33 -4.04 -21.57
CA LEU A 10 30.51 -3.44 -20.98
C LEU A 10 30.01 -2.47 -19.92
N PHE A 11 30.25 -2.81 -18.66
CA PHE A 11 30.02 -1.88 -17.55
C PHE A 11 30.98 -0.71 -17.74
N THR A 12 30.42 0.49 -17.89
CA THR A 12 31.19 1.71 -18.16
C THR A 12 31.60 2.44 -16.88
N SER A 13 31.15 1.96 -15.72
CA SER A 13 31.47 2.52 -14.41
C SER A 13 31.82 1.42 -13.41
N GLU A 14 32.41 1.82 -12.28
CA GLU A 14 32.62 0.91 -11.15
C GLU A 14 31.30 0.41 -10.55
N ALA A 15 31.38 -0.74 -9.87
CA ALA A 15 30.25 -1.33 -9.19
C ALA A 15 29.81 -0.44 -8.01
N PRO A 16 28.50 -0.25 -7.79
CA PRO A 16 28.01 0.51 -6.64
C PRO A 16 28.47 -0.08 -5.32
N LYS A 17 28.93 0.76 -4.39
CA LYS A 17 29.31 0.31 -3.04
C LYS A 17 28.54 1.06 -1.98
N VAL A 18 27.76 0.34 -1.18
CA VAL A 18 26.99 0.91 -0.07
C VAL A 18 27.86 0.91 1.20
N THR A 19 28.05 2.11 1.76
CA THR A 19 28.90 2.35 2.94
C THR A 19 28.09 2.78 4.16
N GLY A 20 26.89 3.34 3.99
CA GLY A 20 26.09 3.82 5.12
C GLY A 20 24.59 3.83 4.84
N LEU A 21 23.81 3.50 5.87
CA LEU A 21 22.35 3.39 5.80
C LEU A 21 21.70 4.02 7.04
N PRO A 22 21.53 5.35 7.13
CA PRO A 22 20.73 5.96 8.19
C PRO A 22 19.23 6.09 7.81
N PRO A 23 18.29 5.71 8.71
CA PRO A 23 18.49 4.82 9.87
C PRO A 23 18.85 3.39 9.43
N ASN A 24 19.62 2.69 10.26
CA ASN A 24 20.08 1.32 9.97
C ASN A 24 19.09 0.25 10.45
N GLU A 25 18.02 0.66 11.13
CA GLU A 25 16.98 -0.23 11.62
C GLU A 25 15.62 0.45 11.57
N GLY A 26 14.56 -0.36 11.51
CA GLY A 26 13.19 0.15 11.54
C GLY A 26 12.14 -0.86 11.10
N PRO A 27 10.85 -0.56 11.35
CA PRO A 27 9.74 -1.34 10.83
C PRO A 27 9.64 -1.22 9.29
N PRO A 28 8.81 -2.06 8.64
CA PRO A 28 8.57 -1.97 7.21
C PRO A 28 8.07 -0.58 6.81
N GLY A 29 8.57 -0.03 5.70
CA GLY A 29 8.20 1.31 5.22
C GLY A 29 9.05 2.46 5.79
N THR A 30 10.04 2.15 6.64
CA THR A 30 11.00 3.13 7.16
C THR A 30 11.75 3.80 6.01
N LYS A 31 11.71 5.14 5.96
CA LYS A 31 12.46 5.92 4.98
C LYS A 31 13.93 5.99 5.41
N MET A 32 14.82 5.48 4.55
CA MET A 32 16.26 5.50 4.78
C MET A 32 17.02 6.14 3.63
N THR A 33 18.23 6.60 3.96
CA THR A 33 19.17 7.17 3.00
C THR A 33 20.31 6.20 2.79
N ILE A 34 20.45 5.71 1.56
CA ILE A 34 21.54 4.87 1.13
C ILE A 34 22.69 5.79 0.71
N ARG A 35 23.79 5.73 1.47
CA ARG A 35 25.06 6.39 1.20
C ARG A 35 26.04 5.39 0.62
N GLY A 36 26.81 5.83 -0.36
CA GLY A 36 27.75 4.97 -1.04
C GLY A 36 28.58 5.66 -2.10
N GLU A 37 29.32 4.86 -2.83
CA GLU A 37 30.14 5.24 -3.97
C GLU A 37 29.50 4.68 -5.24
N ASN A 38 29.43 5.50 -6.28
CA ASN A 38 28.93 5.11 -7.61
C ASN A 38 27.54 4.42 -7.62
N PRO A 39 26.51 4.91 -6.91
CA PRO A 39 25.15 4.36 -6.94
C PRO A 39 24.41 4.62 -8.26
N GLY A 40 25.13 5.05 -9.31
CA GLY A 40 24.61 5.40 -10.63
C GLY A 40 24.74 6.89 -10.95
N THR A 41 24.64 7.20 -12.24
CA THR A 41 24.75 8.56 -12.79
C THR A 41 23.43 9.32 -12.81
N SER A 42 22.30 8.61 -12.83
CA SER A 42 20.95 9.18 -12.87
C SER A 42 19.91 8.18 -12.37
N GLN A 43 18.68 8.64 -12.09
CA GLN A 43 17.56 7.76 -11.72
C GLN A 43 17.31 6.63 -12.74
N LYS A 44 17.54 6.88 -14.04
CA LYS A 44 17.34 5.88 -15.11
C LYS A 44 18.44 4.81 -15.15
N ASP A 45 19.58 5.10 -14.54
CA ASP A 45 20.71 4.20 -14.41
C ASP A 45 20.48 3.18 -13.28
N LEU A 46 19.63 3.50 -12.32
CA LEU A 46 19.22 2.58 -11.27
C LEU A 46 18.25 1.53 -11.84
N VAL A 47 18.71 0.28 -11.94
CA VAL A 47 17.94 -0.84 -12.52
C VAL A 47 17.33 -1.71 -11.43
N GLY A 48 17.96 -1.78 -10.26
CA GLY A 48 17.48 -2.57 -9.13
C GLY A 48 17.92 -1.98 -7.81
N LEU A 49 17.04 -2.06 -6.82
CA LEU A 49 17.38 -1.82 -5.42
C LEU A 49 16.74 -2.93 -4.60
N GLU A 50 17.55 -3.63 -3.83
CA GLU A 50 17.14 -4.74 -2.99
C GLU A 50 17.54 -4.45 -1.54
N ILE A 51 16.59 -4.49 -0.61
CA ILE A 51 16.81 -4.26 0.82
C ILE A 51 16.32 -5.50 1.55
N CYS A 52 17.21 -6.22 2.23
CA CYS A 52 16.90 -7.46 2.95
C CYS A 52 16.13 -8.47 2.07
N GLY A 53 16.53 -8.61 0.80
CA GLY A 53 15.88 -9.51 -0.15
C GLY A 53 14.62 -8.95 -0.83
N PHE A 54 14.14 -7.76 -0.45
CA PHE A 54 12.95 -7.14 -1.04
C PHE A 54 13.31 -6.14 -2.12
N ASN A 55 12.64 -6.25 -3.27
CA ASN A 55 12.76 -5.25 -4.32
C ASN A 55 12.09 -3.94 -3.88
N CYS A 56 12.91 -2.92 -3.67
CA CYS A 56 12.50 -1.59 -3.24
C CYS A 56 12.74 -0.53 -4.33
N LEU A 57 12.92 -0.93 -5.59
CA LEU A 57 13.20 -0.03 -6.71
C LEU A 57 12.10 1.04 -6.88
N MET A 58 10.84 0.66 -6.66
CA MET A 58 9.71 1.58 -6.77
C MET A 58 9.76 2.74 -5.77
N TYR A 59 10.42 2.54 -4.64
CA TYR A 59 10.59 3.56 -3.60
C TYR A 59 11.94 4.27 -3.69
N ALA A 60 12.79 3.87 -4.62
CA ALA A 60 14.13 4.42 -4.78
C ALA A 60 14.09 5.77 -5.51
N ASP A 61 14.69 6.76 -4.88
CA ASP A 61 14.76 8.15 -5.34
C ASP A 61 16.21 8.59 -5.28
N TRP A 62 16.87 8.55 -6.44
CA TRP A 62 18.26 8.94 -6.64
C TRP A 62 18.40 10.46 -6.46
N LYS A 63 19.32 10.87 -5.59
CA LYS A 63 19.58 12.29 -5.30
C LYS A 63 20.91 12.75 -5.86
N SER A 64 21.94 11.93 -5.74
CA SER A 64 23.28 12.24 -6.23
C SER A 64 24.07 10.95 -6.47
N SER A 65 25.24 11.07 -7.08
CA SER A 65 26.23 10.00 -7.26
C SER A 65 26.83 9.44 -5.95
N SER A 66 26.20 9.74 -4.81
CA SER A 66 26.59 9.25 -3.49
C SER A 66 25.40 9.02 -2.56
N LYS A 67 24.17 9.29 -3.03
CA LYS A 67 22.97 9.30 -2.20
C LYS A 67 21.74 8.84 -2.96
N ILE A 68 21.08 7.81 -2.44
CA ILE A 68 19.75 7.38 -2.84
C ILE A 68 18.86 7.40 -1.60
N THR A 69 17.63 7.84 -1.74
CA THR A 69 16.61 7.72 -0.71
C THR A 69 15.69 6.57 -1.05
N ALA A 70 15.35 5.71 -0.10
CA ALA A 70 14.47 4.58 -0.32
C ALA A 70 13.61 4.28 0.90
N ARG A 71 12.66 3.36 0.76
CA ARG A 71 11.89 2.83 1.89
C ARG A 71 12.18 1.34 2.05
N SER A 72 12.32 0.88 3.28
CA SER A 72 12.52 -0.54 3.58
C SER A 72 11.28 -1.36 3.22
N GLY A 73 11.50 -2.57 2.69
CA GLY A 73 10.46 -3.57 2.53
C GLY A 73 10.09 -4.27 3.85
N ARG A 74 9.27 -5.32 3.75
CA ARG A 74 8.90 -6.16 4.90
C ARG A 74 10.05 -7.09 5.26
N CYS A 75 10.95 -6.65 6.12
CA CYS A 75 12.13 -7.41 6.49
C CYS A 75 12.12 -7.83 7.95
N LYS A 76 12.65 -9.04 8.21
CA LYS A 76 12.82 -9.58 9.56
C LYS A 76 14.30 -9.86 9.80
N GLY A 77 14.88 -9.15 10.75
CA GLY A 77 16.30 -9.32 11.11
C GLY A 77 17.24 -8.54 10.19
N LEU A 78 18.50 -8.97 10.14
CA LEU A 78 19.55 -8.31 9.35
C LEU A 78 19.42 -8.67 7.87
N GLY A 79 19.60 -7.67 7.01
CA GLY A 79 19.60 -7.86 5.57
C GLY A 79 20.52 -6.90 4.85
N ASP A 80 21.08 -7.41 3.77
CA ASP A 80 21.97 -6.67 2.89
C ASP A 80 21.19 -5.65 2.05
N VAL A 81 21.85 -4.58 1.64
CA VAL A 81 21.29 -3.55 0.75
C VAL A 81 22.06 -3.52 -0.55
N ILE A 82 21.50 -4.11 -1.59
CA ILE A 82 22.16 -4.26 -2.87
C ILE A 82 21.58 -3.27 -3.88
N VAL A 83 22.45 -2.44 -4.43
CA VAL A 83 22.13 -1.48 -5.50
C VAL A 83 22.60 -2.06 -6.82
N THR A 84 21.74 -2.10 -7.83
CA THR A 84 22.09 -2.58 -9.18
C THR A 84 21.91 -1.45 -10.17
N THR A 85 22.98 -1.07 -10.85
CA THR A 85 22.98 -0.03 -11.88
C THR A 85 23.18 -0.64 -13.26
N ARG A 86 22.77 0.10 -14.30
CA ARG A 86 23.00 -0.29 -15.70
C ARG A 86 24.47 -0.14 -16.06
N SER A 87 25.09 0.93 -15.58
CA SER A 87 26.48 1.31 -15.83
C SER A 87 27.51 0.45 -15.10
N GLY A 88 27.25 0.10 -13.83
CA GLY A 88 28.21 -0.60 -12.95
C GLY A 88 27.79 -2.00 -12.50
N GLY A 89 26.60 -2.47 -12.91
CA GLY A 89 26.12 -3.80 -12.57
C GLY A 89 25.66 -3.91 -11.11
N ARG A 90 25.78 -5.12 -10.54
CA ARG A 90 25.36 -5.42 -9.15
C ARG A 90 26.42 -4.90 -8.17
N GLY A 91 25.99 -4.04 -7.27
CA GLY A 91 26.81 -3.47 -6.22
C GLY A 91 27.00 -4.38 -5.01
N THR A 92 27.77 -3.88 -4.06
CA THR A 92 28.08 -4.55 -2.78
C THR A 92 27.70 -3.66 -1.60
N CYS A 93 27.43 -4.26 -0.45
CA CYS A 93 27.19 -3.54 0.80
C CYS A 93 28.19 -3.94 1.88
N THR A 94 28.62 -2.96 2.66
CA THR A 94 29.46 -3.16 3.85
C THR A 94 28.64 -3.09 5.15
N VAL A 95 27.41 -2.60 5.06
CA VAL A 95 26.49 -2.39 6.18
C VAL A 95 25.17 -3.11 5.89
N GLN A 96 24.53 -3.57 6.97
CA GLN A 96 23.26 -4.27 6.91
C GLN A 96 22.16 -3.41 7.52
N PHE A 97 20.95 -3.55 6.97
CA PHE A 97 19.74 -2.97 7.54
C PHE A 97 19.04 -4.00 8.42
N LYS A 98 18.60 -3.59 9.61
CA LYS A 98 17.86 -4.45 10.55
C LYS A 98 16.36 -4.13 10.48
N GLY A 99 15.61 -5.03 9.85
CA GLY A 99 14.16 -4.97 9.79
C GLY A 99 13.50 -5.46 11.06
N TYR A 100 12.54 -4.68 11.56
CA TYR A 100 11.60 -5.15 12.58
C TYR A 100 10.40 -5.82 11.92
N GLU A 101 9.98 -6.94 12.50
CA GLU A 101 8.71 -7.56 12.14
C GLU A 101 7.58 -6.78 12.82
N ASP A 102 6.60 -6.35 12.02
CA ASP A 102 5.41 -5.71 12.55
C ASP A 102 4.46 -6.77 13.11
N ILE A 103 4.64 -7.11 14.40
CA ILE A 103 3.72 -8.00 15.09
C ILE A 103 2.44 -7.21 15.37
N VAL A 104 1.32 -7.69 14.80
CA VAL A 104 -0.02 -7.17 15.11
C VAL A 104 -0.50 -7.85 16.40
N ASN A 105 -0.66 -7.07 17.46
CA ASN A 105 -1.16 -7.53 18.76
C ASN A 105 -2.52 -6.88 19.05
N PRO A 106 -3.41 -7.51 19.87
CA PRO A 106 -4.70 -6.93 20.22
C PRO A 106 -4.61 -5.52 20.85
N THR A 107 -3.48 -5.20 21.45
CA THR A 107 -3.22 -3.91 22.12
C THR A 107 -2.48 -2.91 21.21
N LYS A 108 -2.22 -3.23 19.93
CA LYS A 108 -1.61 -2.25 19.02
C LYS A 108 -2.65 -1.20 18.62
N ASP A 109 -2.28 0.07 18.76
CA ASP A 109 -3.12 1.19 18.35
C ASP A 109 -3.47 1.13 16.86
N SER A 110 -4.72 1.42 16.54
CA SER A 110 -5.22 1.47 15.17
C SER A 110 -5.27 2.92 14.69
N ALA A 111 -4.69 3.21 13.53
CA ALA A 111 -4.73 4.54 12.90
C ALA A 111 -6.09 4.85 12.22
N VAL A 112 -7.14 4.10 12.56
CA VAL A 112 -8.49 4.30 12.01
C VAL A 112 -9.13 5.44 12.77
N TRP A 113 -9.23 6.59 12.11
CA TRP A 113 -10.05 7.70 12.60
C TRP A 113 -11.49 7.43 12.18
N ILE A 114 -12.38 7.29 13.15
CA ILE A 114 -13.82 7.30 12.92
C ILE A 114 -14.23 8.78 12.85
N ASN A 115 -15.02 9.16 11.85
CA ASN A 115 -15.60 10.49 11.82
C ASN A 115 -16.65 10.58 12.95
N GLU A 116 -16.28 11.17 14.07
CA GLU A 116 -17.12 11.33 15.25
C GLU A 116 -18.33 12.27 15.00
N ASP A 117 -18.26 13.07 13.93
CA ASP A 117 -19.31 13.97 13.44
C ASP A 117 -20.60 13.22 13.09
N GLU A 118 -20.49 11.93 12.77
CA GLU A 118 -21.63 11.07 12.41
C GLU A 118 -22.28 10.42 13.64
N TYR A 119 -21.66 10.52 14.83
CA TYR A 119 -22.13 9.91 16.08
C TYR A 119 -22.67 10.90 17.11
N PHE A 120 -22.16 12.14 17.15
CA PHE A 120 -22.58 13.12 18.15
C PHE A 120 -23.70 14.04 17.66
N VAL A 121 -24.95 13.55 17.69
CA VAL A 121 -26.12 14.44 17.68
C VAL A 121 -26.28 15.04 19.07
N PHE A 122 -25.43 16.00 19.46
CA PHE A 122 -25.67 16.80 20.66
C PHE A 122 -26.92 17.64 20.43
N THR A 123 -27.96 17.34 21.20
CA THR A 123 -29.18 18.14 21.28
C THR A 123 -28.85 19.47 21.95
N ASN A 124 -28.37 20.45 21.19
CA ASN A 124 -28.54 21.85 21.57
C ASN A 124 -28.97 22.68 20.37
N THR A 125 -30.28 22.89 20.33
CA THR A 125 -31.03 24.00 19.76
C THR A 125 -30.25 24.97 18.85
N ARG A 126 -30.67 25.00 17.57
CA ARG A 126 -30.34 25.97 16.50
C ARG A 126 -29.12 25.62 15.63
N HIS A 127 -29.17 24.53 14.87
CA HIS A 127 -28.87 24.56 13.42
C HIS A 127 -29.19 23.21 12.78
N ARG A 128 -29.97 23.27 11.68
CA ARG A 128 -30.30 22.22 10.70
C ARG A 128 -30.68 20.85 11.29
N SER A 129 -31.99 20.59 11.33
CA SER A 129 -32.55 19.25 11.49
C SER A 129 -32.06 18.33 10.36
N VAL A 130 -30.97 17.62 10.62
CA VAL A 130 -30.63 16.41 9.89
C VAL A 130 -31.42 15.31 10.57
N SER A 131 -32.29 14.68 9.80
CA SER A 131 -33.12 13.54 10.19
C SER A 131 -32.33 12.49 10.96
N SER A 132 -32.98 11.90 11.97
CA SER A 132 -32.49 10.89 12.92
C SER A 132 -31.38 9.98 12.38
N PRO A 133 -30.36 9.63 13.18
CA PRO A 133 -29.35 8.66 12.76
C PRO A 133 -30.07 7.34 12.51
N SER A 134 -30.07 6.89 11.26
CA SER A 134 -30.53 5.56 10.94
C SER A 134 -29.63 4.57 11.69
N LEU A 135 -30.20 3.75 12.57
CA LEU A 135 -29.56 2.60 13.23
C LEU A 135 -29.12 1.51 12.23
N TYR A 136 -29.05 1.81 10.93
CA TYR A 136 -28.50 0.93 9.93
C TYR A 136 -27.00 1.14 9.87
N PRO A 137 -26.19 0.11 10.16
CA PRO A 137 -24.81 0.07 9.72
C PRO A 137 -24.82 0.31 8.22
N GLN A 138 -24.36 1.49 7.77
CA GLN A 138 -24.10 1.73 6.36
C GLN A 138 -23.12 0.66 5.93
N HIS A 139 -23.61 -0.28 5.12
CA HIS A 139 -22.87 -1.44 4.69
C HIS A 139 -21.57 -0.94 4.03
N PRO A 140 -20.37 -1.30 4.54
CA PRO A 140 -19.10 -0.69 4.08
C PRO A 140 -18.78 -0.97 2.60
N LEU A 141 -19.57 -1.82 1.94
CA LEU A 141 -19.47 -2.16 0.52
C LEU A 141 -20.62 -1.62 -0.35
N GLY A 142 -21.59 -0.89 0.21
CA GLY A 142 -22.66 -0.26 -0.58
C GLY A 142 -23.48 -1.23 -1.42
N LEU A 143 -23.66 -2.47 -0.98
CA LEU A 143 -24.60 -3.40 -1.60
C LEU A 143 -25.99 -3.06 -1.05
N CYS A 144 -26.73 -2.25 -1.80
CA CYS A 144 -28.17 -2.12 -1.58
C CYS A 144 -28.76 -3.52 -1.75
N PRO A 145 -29.46 -4.10 -0.76
CA PRO A 145 -30.30 -5.25 -1.07
C PRO A 145 -31.32 -4.75 -2.09
N ASP A 146 -31.36 -5.40 -3.25
CA ASP A 146 -32.39 -5.18 -4.26
C ASP A 146 -33.75 -5.27 -3.55
N ASP A 147 -34.54 -4.21 -3.69
CA ASP A 147 -35.93 -4.17 -3.22
C ASP A 147 -36.73 -5.16 -4.06
N ASP A 148 -36.70 -6.44 -3.67
CA ASP A 148 -37.66 -7.41 -4.16
C ASP A 148 -39.01 -7.00 -3.56
N SER A 149 -39.80 -6.32 -4.37
CA SER A 149 -41.12 -5.82 -4.00
C SER A 149 -42.18 -6.84 -4.44
N PRO A 150 -42.65 -7.76 -3.57
CA PRO A 150 -43.86 -8.49 -3.86
C PRO A 150 -45.03 -7.76 -3.21
N LYS A 151 -45.99 -7.34 -4.06
CA LYS A 151 -47.46 -7.56 -3.92
C LYS A 151 -48.27 -6.37 -4.45
N LYS A 152 -48.30 -6.26 -5.78
CA LYS A 152 -49.43 -5.64 -6.51
C LYS A 152 -50.62 -6.61 -6.66
N THR A 153 -50.67 -7.68 -5.87
CA THR A 153 -51.62 -8.80 -6.03
C THR A 153 -52.74 -8.82 -5.00
N GLU A 154 -52.82 -7.86 -4.07
CA GLU A 154 -53.91 -7.86 -3.08
C GLU A 154 -55.24 -7.29 -3.62
N ARG A 155 -55.20 -6.52 -4.71
CA ARG A 155 -56.40 -5.90 -5.30
C ARG A 155 -57.15 -6.79 -6.28
N LEU A 156 -56.50 -7.81 -6.85
CA LEU A 156 -57.10 -8.66 -7.87
C LEU A 156 -57.90 -9.83 -7.28
N TRP A 157 -57.57 -10.29 -6.08
CA TRP A 157 -58.27 -11.44 -5.46
C TRP A 157 -59.57 -11.03 -4.76
N LYS A 158 -59.64 -9.79 -4.23
CA LYS A 158 -60.88 -9.24 -3.65
C LYS A 158 -61.97 -9.07 -4.71
N SER A 159 -61.61 -8.64 -5.93
CA SER A 159 -62.57 -8.48 -7.04
C SER A 159 -63.03 -9.81 -7.63
N ALA A 160 -62.20 -10.86 -7.58
CA ALA A 160 -62.59 -12.20 -8.03
C ALA A 160 -63.50 -12.93 -7.02
N PHE A 161 -63.29 -12.71 -5.71
CA PHE A 161 -64.10 -13.34 -4.66
C PHE A 161 -65.52 -12.76 -4.58
N GLU A 162 -65.67 -11.45 -4.81
CA GLU A 162 -66.97 -10.75 -4.79
C GLU A 162 -67.86 -11.09 -5.99
N LYS A 163 -67.28 -11.56 -7.10
CA LYS A 163 -68.03 -12.00 -8.30
C LYS A 163 -68.50 -13.47 -8.27
N LEU A 164 -68.03 -14.27 -7.32
CA LEU A 164 -68.29 -15.71 -7.28
C LEU A 164 -69.21 -16.16 -6.13
N PHE A 165 -69.52 -15.30 -5.13
CA PHE A 165 -70.20 -15.75 -3.91
C PHE A 165 -71.29 -14.84 -3.31
N LEU A 166 -71.98 -14.01 -4.09
CA LEU A 166 -73.36 -13.58 -3.73
C LEU A 166 -74.27 -13.46 -4.97
N PRO A 167 -75.57 -13.78 -4.84
CA PRO A 167 -76.58 -13.77 -5.91
C PRO A 167 -76.94 -12.39 -6.45
#